data_AF-A0A7I8JNR1-F1
#
_entry.id   AF-A0A7I8JNR1-F1
#
_cell.length_a   1.000
_cell.length_b   1.000
_cell.length_c   1.000
_cell.angle_alpha   90.00
_cell.angle_beta   90.00
_cell.angle_gamma   90.00
#
_symmetry.space_group_name_H-M   'P 1'
#
loop_
_entity.id
_entity.type
_entity.pdbx_description
1 polymer ?
#
loop_
_entity_poly.entity_id
_entity_poly.type
_entity_poly.pdbx_seq_one_letter_code
_entity_poly.pdbx_strand_id
1 'polypeptide(L)'
;MSCEIFLALEGYKFHFDGLFPFLNGSLTSSESNITSHYEGNQSSENILEDKPVITDDAFLPTINNEMSASGEKKQIVSVEADSTQKQALFVLQKLKIIEDDVRPGELCTRREYARWLVKANALLERNARHKIVLPELTGSSFLAAFDDVNADDPDFPFIQALAEVGIVPSKLLVASKSHFSEENSSLNHGTCDFSPERYMLRKNLGFMDLDSVGTDATPALFMDLLAEDKSIVRTVFGNSRRLQPHKPVTKAQAVVALASGRMARAIQAELVRHEMEDSAQLAQMEDIRAFWEGKLDEEKARRRKIQEDYLAALSDLKEEKIALERDLADHVKERAALDCQRQLLVSLREEVEQLQGRLADERSNLLTQKEILEEESTELRRQQDAIAEAKSILEVEKEALRILRCWVEEEANKNQMRAKVLEAAAQRWKWNGQLNVPRASPTDSRDECQK
;
A
#
# COMPACT_ATOMS: atom_id res chain seq x y z
N MET A 1 -36.76 11.15 -59.53
CA MET A 1 -37.41 10.34 -58.48
C MET A 1 -36.61 10.55 -57.21
N SER A 2 -37.20 11.34 -56.30
CA SER A 2 -36.93 11.51 -54.85
C SER A 2 -35.47 11.76 -54.42
N CYS A 3 -34.95 13.00 -54.34
CA CYS A 3 -35.19 14.15 -53.41
C CYS A 3 -34.42 14.09 -52.06
N GLU A 4 -33.44 15.00 -51.94
CA GLU A 4 -33.03 15.89 -50.80
C GLU A 4 -32.66 15.27 -49.43
N ILE A 5 -31.45 15.39 -48.86
CA ILE A 5 -30.71 16.55 -48.28
C ILE A 5 -31.51 17.37 -47.24
N PHE A 6 -31.15 17.30 -45.94
CA PHE A 6 -30.73 18.45 -45.10
C PHE A 6 -30.14 18.04 -43.73
N LEU A 7 -29.24 18.89 -43.25
CA LEU A 7 -28.37 18.86 -42.07
C LEU A 7 -29.09 19.19 -40.74
N ALA A 8 -28.54 18.76 -39.59
CA ALA A 8 -28.06 19.65 -38.52
C ALA A 8 -27.49 18.90 -37.29
N LEU A 9 -26.39 19.45 -36.75
CA LEU A 9 -25.69 19.08 -35.52
C LEU A 9 -26.38 19.61 -34.26
N GLU A 10 -26.20 18.90 -33.14
CA GLU A 10 -25.81 19.38 -31.78
C GLU A 10 -25.82 18.15 -30.85
N GLY A 11 -24.86 17.80 -30.00
CA GLY A 11 -23.64 18.47 -29.54
C GLY A 11 -23.51 18.32 -28.02
N TYR A 12 -22.95 17.22 -27.50
CA TYR A 12 -22.39 17.20 -26.13
C TYR A 12 -21.18 16.23 -26.04
N LYS A 13 -19.98 16.81 -26.04
CA LYS A 13 -18.71 16.19 -25.60
C LYS A 13 -18.43 16.75 -24.21
N PHE A 14 -18.31 15.89 -23.20
CA PHE A 14 -17.73 16.30 -21.92
C PHE A 14 -16.20 16.23 -22.04
N HIS A 15 -15.56 17.40 -22.06
CA HIS A 15 -14.16 17.57 -21.68
C HIS A 15 -14.14 17.81 -20.16
N PHE A 16 -13.27 17.11 -19.45
CA PHE A 16 -12.84 17.50 -18.11
C PHE A 16 -11.32 17.63 -18.16
N ASP A 17 -10.85 18.76 -18.66
CA ASP A 17 -9.51 19.24 -18.39
C ASP A 17 -9.57 20.12 -17.15
N GLY A 18 -8.74 19.76 -16.17
CA GLY A 18 -8.67 20.43 -14.89
C GLY A 18 -8.10 21.84 -14.99
N LEU A 19 -8.44 22.64 -13.99
CA LEU A 19 -7.68 23.75 -13.41
C LEU A 19 -8.53 24.33 -12.28
N PHE A 20 -8.09 24.23 -11.03
CA PHE A 20 -7.57 25.38 -10.28
C PHE A 20 -6.81 24.90 -9.02
N PRO A 21 -5.81 25.67 -8.57
CA PRO A 21 -4.68 25.21 -7.79
C PRO A 21 -4.70 25.67 -6.31
N PHE A 22 -3.72 25.16 -5.57
CA PHE A 22 -3.01 25.83 -4.46
C PHE A 22 -3.77 26.03 -3.15
N LEU A 23 -3.36 25.27 -2.13
CA LEU A 23 -2.94 25.82 -0.83
C LEU A 23 -1.93 24.84 -0.20
N ASN A 24 -0.66 25.22 -0.25
CA ASN A 24 0.38 24.72 0.65
C ASN A 24 0.29 25.51 1.96
N GLY A 25 0.40 24.80 3.10
CA GLY A 25 0.54 25.41 4.42
C GLY A 25 0.90 24.34 5.45
N SER A 26 2.17 24.32 5.84
CA SER A 26 2.84 23.34 6.70
C SER A 26 2.54 23.49 8.20
N LEU A 27 3.05 22.50 8.97
CA LEU A 27 3.24 22.42 10.44
C LEU A 27 1.99 22.02 11.25
N THR A 28 2.00 21.12 12.23
CA THR A 28 3.04 20.37 12.97
C THR A 28 2.34 19.36 13.88
N SER A 29 3.03 18.25 14.12
CA SER A 29 3.01 17.38 15.31
C SER A 29 1.99 17.64 16.43
N SER A 30 1.25 16.58 16.79
CA SER A 30 1.17 16.19 18.19
C SER A 30 1.05 14.66 18.32
N GLU A 31 1.95 14.13 19.12
CA GLU A 31 2.05 12.74 19.54
C GLU A 31 0.83 12.35 20.39
N SER A 32 0.39 11.10 20.26
CA SER A 32 0.19 10.28 21.45
C SER A 32 0.27 8.80 21.10
N ASN A 33 1.27 8.17 21.70
CA ASN A 33 1.49 6.74 21.78
C ASN A 33 0.29 6.03 22.43
N ILE A 34 0.03 4.77 22.05
CA ILE A 34 0.21 3.58 22.93
C ILE A 34 -0.37 2.35 22.21
N THR A 35 0.54 1.58 21.61
CA THR A 35 0.88 0.18 21.88
C THR A 35 -0.22 -0.85 22.20
N SER A 36 -0.38 -1.79 21.24
CA SER A 36 -0.50 -3.26 21.35
C SER A 36 -1.42 -3.93 22.38
N HIS A 37 -2.21 -4.92 21.93
CA HIS A 37 -1.82 -6.34 22.08
C HIS A 37 -2.80 -7.28 21.36
N TYR A 38 -2.22 -8.18 20.56
CA TYR A 38 -2.80 -9.48 20.19
C TYR A 38 -2.66 -10.42 21.40
N GLU A 39 -3.69 -11.21 21.67
CA GLU A 39 -3.55 -12.60 22.13
C GLU A 39 -4.87 -13.36 21.91
N GLY A 40 -4.78 -14.43 21.15
CA GLY A 40 -5.70 -15.56 21.26
C GLY A 40 -5.01 -16.66 22.06
N ASN A 41 -5.77 -17.45 22.82
CA ASN A 41 -6.08 -18.85 22.51
C ASN A 41 -6.61 -19.63 23.73
N GLN A 42 -7.40 -20.67 23.39
CA GLN A 42 -7.57 -21.94 24.10
C GLN A 42 -8.39 -21.89 25.41
N SER A 43 -9.26 -22.84 25.77
CA SER A 43 -9.55 -24.23 25.39
C SER A 43 -10.99 -24.53 25.94
N SER A 44 -11.72 -25.64 25.78
CA SER A 44 -11.41 -27.04 25.54
C SER A 44 -12.74 -27.77 25.25
N GLU A 45 -12.63 -28.94 24.62
CA GLU A 45 -13.66 -29.94 24.32
C GLU A 45 -14.50 -30.39 25.54
N ASN A 46 -15.74 -30.85 25.28
CA ASN A 46 -16.11 -32.24 25.58
C ASN A 46 -17.44 -32.66 24.93
N ILE A 47 -17.38 -33.86 24.37
CA ILE A 47 -18.44 -34.67 23.75
C ILE A 47 -19.23 -35.39 24.86
N LEU A 48 -20.56 -35.46 24.75
CA LEU A 48 -21.30 -36.71 24.93
C LEU A 48 -22.76 -36.58 24.43
N GLU A 49 -23.11 -37.46 23.51
CA GLU A 49 -24.49 -37.87 23.23
C GLU A 49 -25.09 -38.51 24.49
N ASP A 50 -26.37 -38.23 24.77
CA ASP A 50 -27.24 -39.25 25.36
C ASP A 50 -28.72 -38.96 25.06
N LYS A 51 -29.37 -39.94 24.46
CA LYS A 51 -30.84 -40.06 24.38
C LYS A 51 -31.32 -40.70 25.69
N PRO A 52 -32.45 -40.26 26.24
CA PRO A 52 -33.46 -41.27 26.64
C PRO A 52 -34.89 -40.84 26.27
N VAL A 53 -35.67 -41.71 25.65
CA VAL A 53 -36.62 -42.67 26.24
C VAL A 53 -37.97 -42.03 26.61
N ILE A 54 -39.00 -42.67 26.04
CA ILE A 54 -40.44 -42.47 26.17
C ILE A 54 -40.88 -42.68 27.62
N THR A 55 -41.75 -41.80 28.12
CA THR A 55 -42.74 -42.13 29.14
C THR A 55 -44.05 -41.42 28.82
N ASP A 56 -45.07 -42.22 28.52
CA ASP A 56 -46.47 -41.82 28.59
C ASP A 56 -46.84 -41.50 30.05
N ASP A 57 -47.54 -40.40 30.31
CA ASP A 57 -48.85 -40.43 31.00
C ASP A 57 -49.47 -39.04 31.27
N ALA A 58 -50.78 -39.01 31.01
CA ALA A 58 -51.84 -38.31 31.75
C ALA A 58 -51.86 -36.76 31.88
N PHE A 59 -52.78 -36.16 31.10
CA PHE A 59 -53.89 -35.31 31.54
C PHE A 59 -53.73 -34.51 32.86
N LEU A 60 -53.67 -33.17 32.74
CA LEU A 60 -54.44 -32.24 33.57
C LEU A 60 -54.65 -30.91 32.82
N PRO A 61 -55.90 -30.43 32.65
CA PRO A 61 -56.16 -29.08 32.15
C PRO A 61 -56.19 -28.08 33.31
N THR A 62 -55.43 -26.98 33.19
CA THR A 62 -55.51 -25.84 34.11
C THR A 62 -56.84 -25.10 33.88
N ILE A 63 -57.73 -25.19 34.87
CA ILE A 63 -58.97 -24.41 34.96
C ILE A 63 -58.63 -23.04 35.54
N ASN A 64 -58.72 -21.99 34.73
CA ASN A 64 -58.83 -20.63 35.24
C ASN A 64 -60.31 -20.21 35.17
N ASN A 65 -60.94 -20.18 36.34
CA ASN A 65 -62.26 -19.62 36.55
C ASN A 65 -62.14 -18.09 36.67
N GLU A 66 -62.71 -17.36 35.70
CA GLU A 66 -63.26 -16.04 35.96
C GLU A 66 -64.65 -15.95 35.32
N MET A 67 -65.64 -15.74 36.18
CA MET A 67 -67.05 -15.62 35.88
C MET A 67 -67.37 -14.17 35.47
N SER A 68 -67.82 -13.94 34.24
CA SER A 68 -69.06 -13.17 33.94
C SER A 68 -69.28 -12.90 32.44
N ALA A 69 -70.58 -12.88 32.09
CA ALA A 69 -71.24 -12.36 30.90
C ALA A 69 -71.28 -13.25 29.64
N SER A 70 -72.43 -13.93 29.53
CA SER A 70 -73.07 -14.55 28.37
C SER A 70 -72.79 -13.86 27.02
N GLY A 71 -72.19 -14.61 26.10
CA GLY A 71 -72.08 -14.32 24.67
C GLY A 71 -71.17 -15.37 24.03
N GLU A 72 -71.74 -16.30 23.25
CA GLU A 72 -71.05 -17.45 22.65
C GLU A 72 -69.77 -17.06 21.89
N LYS A 73 -68.60 -17.26 22.51
CA LYS A 73 -67.30 -17.16 21.82
C LYS A 73 -66.99 -18.49 21.15
N LYS A 74 -67.22 -18.58 19.84
CA LYS A 74 -66.77 -19.72 19.02
C LYS A 74 -65.25 -19.83 19.11
N GLN A 75 -64.77 -20.90 19.72
CA GLN A 75 -63.35 -21.22 19.87
C GLN A 75 -62.74 -21.55 18.50
N ILE A 76 -61.88 -20.67 17.98
CA ILE A 76 -61.13 -20.91 16.74
C ILE A 76 -59.94 -21.80 17.10
N VAL A 77 -60.04 -23.09 16.79
CA VAL A 77 -58.87 -23.98 16.76
C VAL A 77 -57.97 -23.51 15.61
N SER A 78 -56.76 -23.06 15.91
CA SER A 78 -55.77 -22.74 14.88
C SER A 78 -55.32 -24.04 14.23
N VAL A 79 -55.91 -24.35 13.07
CA VAL A 79 -55.46 -25.42 12.20
C VAL A 79 -54.25 -24.88 11.43
N GLU A 80 -53.12 -25.59 11.49
CA GLU A 80 -51.93 -25.23 10.73
C GLU A 80 -52.23 -25.27 9.22
N ALA A 81 -51.75 -24.27 8.47
CA ALA A 81 -51.98 -24.19 7.03
C ALA A 81 -51.36 -25.40 6.30
N ASP A 82 -52.10 -25.96 5.35
CA ASP A 82 -51.64 -27.07 4.53
C ASP A 82 -50.54 -26.64 3.52
N SER A 83 -49.91 -27.62 2.87
CA SER A 83 -48.82 -27.38 1.92
C SER A 83 -49.26 -26.57 0.70
N THR A 84 -50.49 -26.77 0.21
CA THR A 84 -51.07 -26.04 -0.92
C THR A 84 -51.31 -24.58 -0.58
N GLN A 85 -51.80 -24.29 0.62
CA GLN A 85 -52.01 -22.95 1.16
C GLN A 85 -50.68 -22.20 1.31
N LYS A 86 -49.67 -22.86 1.88
CA LYS A 86 -48.32 -22.29 2.02
C LYS A 86 -47.71 -21.97 0.65
N GLN A 87 -47.84 -22.87 -0.32
CA GLN A 87 -47.34 -22.65 -1.68
C GLN A 87 -48.06 -21.49 -2.39
N ALA A 88 -49.39 -21.46 -2.33
CA ALA A 88 -50.18 -20.40 -2.96
C ALA A 88 -49.86 -19.02 -2.37
N LEU A 89 -49.67 -18.95 -1.04
CA LEU A 89 -49.28 -17.72 -0.35
C LEU A 89 -47.90 -17.25 -0.82
N PHE A 90 -46.92 -18.15 -0.82
CA PHE A 90 -45.56 -17.85 -1.27
C PHE A 90 -45.52 -17.33 -2.71
N VAL A 91 -46.25 -17.97 -3.63
CA VAL A 91 -46.27 -17.56 -5.04
C VAL A 91 -46.89 -16.17 -5.21
N LEU A 92 -48.02 -15.90 -4.54
CA LEU A 92 -48.67 -14.60 -4.65
C LEU A 92 -47.89 -13.48 -3.96
N GLN A 93 -47.12 -13.79 -2.91
CA GLN A 93 -46.14 -12.88 -2.29
C GLN A 93 -44.95 -12.62 -3.22
N LYS A 94 -44.37 -13.65 -3.84
CA LYS A 94 -43.30 -13.49 -4.85
C LYS A 94 -43.74 -12.57 -6.00
N LEU A 95 -45.00 -12.66 -6.42
CA LEU A 95 -45.60 -11.80 -7.44
C LEU A 95 -46.06 -10.43 -6.92
N LYS A 96 -45.86 -10.11 -5.63
CA LYS A 96 -46.27 -8.85 -4.97
C LYS A 96 -47.77 -8.54 -5.08
N ILE A 97 -48.60 -9.57 -5.21
CA ILE A 97 -50.06 -9.45 -5.20
C ILE A 97 -50.56 -9.34 -3.76
N ILE A 98 -49.94 -10.09 -2.85
CA ILE A 98 -50.25 -10.16 -1.42
C ILE A 98 -49.06 -9.64 -0.62
N GLU A 99 -49.33 -9.05 0.53
CA GLU A 99 -48.30 -8.53 1.43
C GLU A 99 -47.48 -9.66 2.09
N ASP A 100 -46.19 -9.42 2.36
CA ASP A 100 -45.24 -10.44 2.84
C ASP A 100 -45.50 -10.88 4.29
N ASP A 101 -46.14 -10.03 5.10
CA ASP A 101 -46.41 -10.23 6.52
C ASP A 101 -47.75 -10.93 6.82
N VAL A 102 -48.46 -11.37 5.78
CA VAL A 102 -49.78 -12.02 5.90
C VAL A 102 -49.71 -13.34 6.67
N ARG A 103 -50.48 -13.43 7.75
CA ARG A 103 -50.62 -14.66 8.54
C ARG A 103 -51.74 -15.56 7.97
N PRO A 104 -51.46 -16.83 7.60
CA PRO A 104 -52.42 -17.67 6.88
C PRO A 104 -53.67 -18.05 7.71
N GLY A 105 -53.54 -18.17 9.03
CA GLY A 105 -54.63 -18.57 9.94
C GLY A 105 -55.60 -17.43 10.30
N GLU A 106 -55.29 -16.19 9.95
CA GLU A 106 -56.18 -15.05 10.22
C GLU A 106 -57.39 -15.05 9.30
N LEU A 107 -58.47 -14.39 9.73
CA LEU A 107 -59.65 -14.21 8.91
C LEU A 107 -59.36 -13.17 7.81
N CYS A 108 -59.82 -13.46 6.60
CA CYS A 108 -59.73 -12.56 5.46
C CYS A 108 -60.92 -11.60 5.48
N THR A 109 -60.64 -10.31 5.54
CA THR A 109 -61.67 -9.28 5.41
C THR A 109 -62.07 -9.12 3.93
N ARG A 110 -63.30 -8.68 3.68
CA ARG A 110 -63.80 -8.43 2.31
C ARG A 110 -62.93 -7.43 1.55
N ARG A 111 -62.34 -6.48 2.28
CA ARG A 111 -61.50 -5.42 1.71
C ARG A 111 -60.13 -5.92 1.30
N GLU A 112 -59.48 -6.73 2.16
CA GLU A 112 -58.24 -7.41 1.80
C GLU A 112 -58.43 -8.27 0.56
N TYR A 113 -59.53 -9.04 0.51
CA TYR A 113 -59.82 -9.87 -0.67
C TYR A 113 -60.07 -9.03 -1.92
N ALA A 114 -60.81 -7.91 -1.81
CA ALA A 114 -61.03 -6.99 -2.93
C ALA A 114 -59.69 -6.44 -3.48
N ARG A 115 -58.80 -5.99 -2.59
CA ARG A 115 -57.46 -5.51 -2.94
C ARG A 115 -56.66 -6.59 -3.65
N TRP A 116 -56.57 -7.80 -3.09
CA TRP A 116 -55.83 -8.90 -3.70
C TRP A 116 -56.42 -9.32 -5.05
N LEU A 117 -57.74 -9.34 -5.18
CA LEU A 117 -58.43 -9.70 -6.43
C LEU A 117 -58.12 -8.71 -7.55
N VAL A 118 -58.18 -7.41 -7.26
CA VAL A 118 -57.87 -6.37 -8.26
C VAL A 118 -56.39 -6.38 -8.61
N LYS A 119 -55.48 -6.49 -7.62
CA LYS A 119 -54.03 -6.64 -7.86
C LYS A 119 -53.71 -7.85 -8.74
N ALA A 120 -54.32 -9.00 -8.43
CA ALA A 120 -54.16 -10.21 -9.21
C ALA A 120 -54.68 -10.05 -10.63
N ASN A 121 -55.88 -9.49 -10.83
CA ASN A 121 -56.40 -9.24 -12.17
C ASN A 121 -55.51 -8.27 -12.96
N ALA A 122 -55.08 -7.17 -12.34
CA ALA A 122 -54.24 -6.17 -13.00
C ALA A 122 -52.90 -6.73 -13.49
N LEU A 123 -52.30 -7.65 -12.72
CA LEU A 123 -51.01 -8.28 -13.03
C LEU A 123 -51.14 -9.46 -13.99
N LEU A 124 -52.19 -10.28 -13.85
CA LEU A 124 -52.27 -11.59 -14.50
C LEU A 124 -53.26 -11.64 -15.68
N GLU A 125 -54.27 -10.75 -15.74
CA GLU A 125 -55.26 -10.77 -16.82
C GLU A 125 -54.68 -10.11 -18.08
N ARG A 126 -54.52 -10.93 -19.12
CA ARG A 126 -53.92 -10.53 -20.40
C ARG A 126 -54.98 -10.02 -21.37
N ASN A 127 -56.25 -10.41 -21.19
CA ASN A 127 -57.33 -9.95 -22.05
C ASN A 127 -57.85 -8.59 -21.56
N ALA A 128 -57.65 -7.54 -22.35
CA ALA A 128 -58.10 -6.19 -22.04
C ALA A 128 -59.61 -6.09 -21.74
N ARG A 129 -60.45 -7.00 -22.27
CA ARG A 129 -61.89 -7.02 -22.01
C ARG A 129 -62.28 -7.48 -20.61
N HIS A 130 -61.38 -8.19 -19.93
CA HIS A 130 -61.62 -8.71 -18.57
C HIS A 130 -60.73 -8.00 -17.53
N LYS A 131 -59.94 -7.02 -17.97
CA LYS A 131 -59.03 -6.28 -17.10
C LYS A 131 -59.82 -5.24 -16.31
N ILE A 132 -59.70 -5.29 -14.99
CA ILE A 132 -60.27 -4.32 -14.07
C ILE A 132 -59.33 -3.12 -14.08
N VAL A 133 -59.86 -1.97 -14.49
CA VAL A 133 -59.12 -0.70 -14.51
C VAL A 133 -59.40 0.03 -13.21
N LEU A 134 -58.35 0.55 -12.56
CA LEU A 134 -58.52 1.35 -11.35
C LEU A 134 -59.14 2.71 -11.71
N PRO A 135 -60.08 3.24 -10.90
CA PRO A 135 -60.78 4.50 -11.15
C PRO A 135 -59.85 5.72 -11.35
N GLU A 136 -58.67 5.69 -10.73
CA GLU A 136 -57.62 6.72 -10.85
C GLU A 136 -57.14 6.92 -12.30
N LEU A 137 -57.24 5.89 -13.15
CA LEU A 137 -56.84 5.96 -14.55
C LEU A 137 -57.95 6.40 -15.51
N THR A 138 -59.22 6.30 -15.09
CA THR A 138 -60.39 6.53 -15.97
C THR A 138 -61.07 7.87 -15.72
N GLY A 139 -60.77 8.56 -14.62
CA GLY A 139 -61.44 9.81 -14.25
C GLY A 139 -62.96 9.66 -14.13
N SER A 140 -63.46 8.43 -13.95
CA SER A 140 -64.87 8.09 -13.98
C SER A 140 -65.48 8.18 -12.58
N SER A 141 -66.45 9.07 -12.44
CA SER A 141 -67.40 9.27 -11.34
C SER A 141 -66.81 9.58 -9.95
N PHE A 142 -67.02 10.83 -9.50
CA PHE A 142 -66.78 11.26 -8.10
C PHE A 142 -67.71 10.60 -7.07
N LEU A 143 -68.59 9.70 -7.50
CA LEU A 143 -69.61 9.11 -6.65
C LEU A 143 -69.11 7.79 -6.07
N ALA A 144 -68.90 7.77 -4.75
CA ALA A 144 -68.54 6.58 -4.02
C ALA A 144 -69.62 5.49 -4.19
N ALA A 145 -69.20 4.28 -4.53
CA ALA A 145 -70.10 3.15 -4.75
C ALA A 145 -70.89 2.73 -3.50
N PHE A 146 -70.34 3.04 -2.32
CA PHE A 146 -70.85 2.67 -1.00
C PHE A 146 -70.82 3.88 -0.06
N ASP A 147 -71.73 3.91 0.93
CA ASP A 147 -71.80 5.01 1.90
C ASP A 147 -70.74 4.92 3.00
N ASP A 148 -70.26 3.71 3.26
CA ASP A 148 -69.35 3.36 4.35
C ASP A 148 -67.86 3.33 3.92
N VAL A 149 -67.56 3.62 2.65
CA VAL A 149 -66.19 3.67 2.11
C VAL A 149 -65.99 5.00 1.38
N ASN A 150 -65.07 5.83 1.87
CA ASN A 150 -64.76 7.15 1.31
C ASN A 150 -63.40 7.16 0.58
N ALA A 151 -63.09 8.27 -0.10
CA ALA A 151 -61.86 8.41 -0.89
C ALA A 151 -60.56 8.39 -0.06
N ASP A 152 -60.62 8.66 1.24
CA ASP A 152 -59.45 8.62 2.14
C ASP A 152 -59.05 7.21 2.55
N ASP A 153 -59.90 6.22 2.25
CA ASP A 153 -59.66 4.84 2.56
C ASP A 153 -58.58 4.23 1.64
N PRO A 154 -57.53 3.56 2.18
CA PRO A 154 -56.45 2.99 1.36
C PRO A 154 -56.91 1.89 0.39
N ASP A 155 -58.05 1.24 0.66
CA ASP A 155 -58.65 0.23 -0.20
C ASP A 155 -59.73 0.79 -1.14
N PHE A 156 -60.06 2.09 -1.02
CA PHE A 156 -61.07 2.75 -1.85
C PHE A 156 -60.94 2.45 -3.35
N PRO A 157 -59.76 2.65 -3.99
CA PRO A 157 -59.67 2.44 -5.44
C PRO A 157 -59.95 1.00 -5.87
N PHE A 158 -59.60 0.01 -5.04
CA PHE A 158 -59.84 -1.41 -5.36
C PHE A 158 -61.32 -1.77 -5.19
N ILE A 159 -61.95 -1.29 -4.12
CA ILE A 159 -63.37 -1.55 -3.83
C ILE A 159 -64.26 -0.86 -4.87
N GLN A 160 -63.95 0.40 -5.19
CA GLN A 160 -64.64 1.18 -6.21
C GLN A 160 -64.52 0.51 -7.59
N ALA A 161 -63.32 0.03 -7.97
CA ALA A 161 -63.11 -0.67 -9.25
C ALA A 161 -64.03 -1.89 -9.42
N LEU A 162 -64.19 -2.71 -8.36
CA LEU A 162 -65.06 -3.89 -8.40
C LEU A 162 -66.54 -3.52 -8.51
N ALA A 163 -66.95 -2.42 -7.91
CA ALA A 163 -68.31 -1.92 -7.99
C ALA A 163 -68.65 -1.35 -9.37
N GLU A 164 -67.72 -0.62 -10.00
CA GLU A 164 -67.89 -0.06 -11.34
C GLU A 164 -67.98 -1.14 -12.42
N VAL A 165 -67.21 -2.22 -12.28
CA VAL A 165 -67.28 -3.39 -13.18
C VAL A 165 -68.50 -4.28 -12.88
N GLY A 166 -69.26 -3.97 -11.82
CA GLY A 166 -70.48 -4.69 -11.45
C GLY A 166 -70.23 -6.07 -10.82
N ILE A 167 -69.01 -6.33 -10.34
CA ILE A 167 -68.67 -7.56 -9.61
C ILE A 167 -69.27 -7.54 -8.21
N VAL A 168 -69.24 -6.37 -7.56
CA VAL A 168 -69.86 -6.17 -6.25
C VAL A 168 -71.11 -5.29 -6.43
N PRO A 169 -72.29 -5.72 -5.92
CA PRO A 169 -73.51 -4.94 -6.03
C PRO A 169 -73.34 -3.62 -5.27
N SER A 170 -73.67 -2.51 -5.94
CA SER A 170 -73.47 -1.16 -5.42
C SER A 170 -74.58 -0.21 -5.89
N LYS A 171 -74.59 1.02 -5.36
CA LYS A 171 -75.53 2.07 -5.79
C LYS A 171 -75.32 2.48 -7.25
N LEU A 172 -74.11 2.30 -7.78
CA LEU A 172 -73.78 2.57 -9.18
C LEU A 172 -74.57 1.67 -10.15
N LEU A 173 -74.83 0.43 -9.73
CA LEU A 173 -75.61 -0.54 -10.51
C LEU A 173 -77.09 -0.15 -10.59
N VAL A 174 -77.64 0.44 -9.52
CA VAL A 174 -79.04 0.88 -9.45
C VAL A 174 -79.28 2.13 -10.30
N ALA A 175 -78.34 3.09 -10.27
CA ALA A 175 -78.39 4.29 -11.11
C ALA A 175 -78.33 3.99 -12.62
N SER A 176 -77.77 2.84 -13.00
CA SER A 176 -77.69 2.39 -14.41
C SER A 176 -78.97 1.69 -14.89
N LYS A 177 -79.74 1.09 -13.99
CA LYS A 177 -81.03 0.42 -14.32
C LYS A 177 -82.18 1.40 -14.49
N SER A 178 -82.13 2.59 -13.91
CA SER A 178 -83.17 3.63 -14.03
C SER A 178 -83.26 4.27 -15.43
N HIS A 179 -82.40 3.90 -16.38
CA HIS A 179 -82.51 4.32 -17.79
C HIS A 179 -83.26 3.34 -18.70
N PHE A 180 -83.66 2.16 -18.19
CA PHE A 180 -84.59 1.28 -18.88
C PHE A 180 -85.93 1.29 -18.14
N SER A 181 -86.91 1.94 -18.75
CA SER A 181 -88.24 2.21 -18.21
C SER A 181 -88.85 1.05 -17.43
N GLU A 182 -89.23 1.41 -16.22
CA GLU A 182 -90.09 0.66 -15.33
C GLU A 182 -91.53 0.77 -15.87
N GLU A 183 -91.95 -0.20 -16.69
CA GLU A 183 -93.36 -0.46 -16.92
C GLU A 183 -93.66 -1.95 -16.70
N ASN A 184 -94.52 -2.17 -15.71
CA ASN A 184 -95.34 -3.36 -15.50
C ASN A 184 -94.63 -4.70 -15.23
N SER A 185 -94.55 -5.08 -13.95
CA SER A 185 -94.82 -6.45 -13.51
C SER A 185 -95.12 -6.52 -12.01
N SER A 186 -96.20 -5.86 -11.59
CA SER A 186 -97.01 -6.36 -10.48
C SER A 186 -97.71 -7.63 -10.97
N LEU A 187 -97.04 -8.78 -10.89
CA LEU A 187 -97.67 -10.08 -11.08
C LEU A 187 -97.31 -10.97 -9.89
N ASN A 188 -98.20 -10.99 -8.91
CA ASN A 188 -98.32 -12.10 -7.98
C ASN A 188 -98.67 -13.35 -8.81
N HIS A 189 -97.67 -14.11 -9.20
CA HIS A 189 -97.83 -15.48 -9.66
C HIS A 189 -96.63 -16.26 -9.12
N GLY A 190 -96.88 -17.30 -8.34
CA GLY A 190 -95.85 -18.10 -7.69
C GLY A 190 -94.74 -18.47 -8.68
N THR A 191 -93.60 -17.81 -8.52
CA THR A 191 -92.39 -18.11 -9.26
C THR A 191 -92.06 -19.56 -8.94
N CYS A 192 -92.26 -20.44 -9.91
CA CYS A 192 -91.61 -21.74 -9.84
C CYS A 192 -90.11 -21.46 -9.94
N ASP A 193 -89.45 -21.37 -8.79
CA ASP A 193 -88.00 -21.30 -8.63
C ASP A 193 -87.36 -22.64 -9.03
N PHE A 194 -87.70 -23.15 -10.22
CA PHE A 194 -87.00 -24.29 -10.78
C PHE A 194 -85.65 -23.79 -11.30
N SER A 195 -84.64 -23.86 -10.45
CA SER A 195 -83.22 -23.78 -10.84
C SER A 195 -82.74 -25.20 -11.13
N PRO A 196 -82.54 -25.57 -12.42
CA PRO A 196 -82.00 -26.87 -12.80
C PRO A 196 -80.63 -27.12 -12.15
N GLU A 197 -79.85 -26.07 -11.94
CA GLU A 197 -78.52 -26.12 -11.30
C GLU A 197 -78.65 -26.57 -9.85
N ARG A 198 -79.60 -26.00 -9.08
CA ARG A 198 -79.86 -26.42 -7.69
C ARG A 198 -80.29 -27.87 -7.60
N TYR A 199 -81.14 -28.31 -8.51
CA TYR A 199 -81.58 -29.70 -8.58
C TYR A 199 -80.40 -30.65 -8.83
N MET A 200 -79.53 -30.32 -9.78
CA MET A 200 -78.36 -31.12 -10.14
C MET A 200 -77.32 -31.15 -9.02
N LEU A 201 -77.04 -30.00 -8.37
CA LEU A 201 -76.13 -29.93 -7.22
C LEU A 201 -76.61 -30.78 -6.04
N ARG A 202 -77.92 -30.76 -5.75
CA ARG A 202 -78.49 -31.56 -4.65
C ARG A 202 -78.53 -33.05 -5.00
N LYS A 203 -79.00 -33.39 -6.21
CA LYS A 203 -79.25 -34.79 -6.59
C LYS A 203 -77.99 -35.54 -7.03
N ASN A 204 -77.11 -34.91 -7.80
CA ASN A 204 -75.94 -35.58 -8.38
C ASN A 204 -74.69 -35.41 -7.53
N LEU A 205 -74.51 -34.24 -6.91
CA LEU A 205 -73.32 -33.91 -6.12
C LEU A 205 -73.54 -33.98 -4.60
N GLY A 206 -74.80 -34.06 -4.15
CA GLY A 206 -75.15 -34.38 -2.76
C GLY A 206 -74.89 -33.25 -1.76
N PHE A 207 -74.94 -31.99 -2.20
CA PHE A 207 -74.75 -30.84 -1.31
C PHE A 207 -75.90 -30.67 -0.31
N MET A 208 -75.56 -30.50 0.97
CA MET A 208 -76.53 -30.53 2.08
C MET A 208 -77.13 -29.17 2.43
N ASP A 209 -76.37 -28.09 2.26
CA ASP A 209 -76.73 -26.73 2.69
C ASP A 209 -76.89 -25.78 1.50
N LEU A 210 -77.46 -26.27 0.40
CA LEU A 210 -77.68 -25.45 -0.79
C LEU A 210 -78.80 -24.42 -0.60
N ASP A 211 -79.73 -24.66 0.33
CA ASP A 211 -80.82 -23.73 0.67
C ASP A 211 -80.33 -22.44 1.33
N SER A 212 -79.13 -22.46 1.94
CA SER A 212 -78.50 -21.26 2.51
C SER A 212 -77.60 -20.50 1.53
N VAL A 213 -77.43 -21.01 0.31
CA VAL A 213 -76.69 -20.35 -0.77
C VAL A 213 -77.66 -19.48 -1.58
N GLY A 214 -77.32 -18.21 -1.77
CA GLY A 214 -78.13 -17.28 -2.57
C GLY A 214 -78.41 -17.80 -3.99
N THR A 215 -79.59 -17.50 -4.52
CA THR A 215 -80.01 -17.95 -5.86
C THR A 215 -79.04 -17.47 -6.94
N ASP A 216 -78.50 -16.25 -6.78
CA ASP A 216 -77.54 -15.63 -7.70
C ASP A 216 -76.18 -16.34 -7.76
N ALA A 217 -75.75 -16.96 -6.65
CA ALA A 217 -74.45 -17.65 -6.57
C ALA A 217 -74.50 -19.11 -7.03
N THR A 218 -75.69 -19.69 -7.17
CA THR A 218 -75.85 -21.12 -7.48
C THR A 218 -75.34 -21.49 -8.89
N PRO A 219 -75.63 -20.72 -9.96
CA PRO A 219 -75.10 -21.01 -11.29
C PRO A 219 -73.57 -20.95 -11.34
N ALA A 220 -72.95 -19.97 -10.68
CA ALA A 220 -71.49 -19.83 -10.62
C ALA A 220 -70.84 -21.01 -9.89
N LEU A 221 -71.43 -21.45 -8.77
CA LEU A 221 -71.00 -22.63 -8.03
C LEU A 221 -71.12 -23.91 -8.88
N PHE A 222 -72.21 -24.07 -9.62
CA PHE A 222 -72.41 -25.21 -10.51
C PHE A 222 -71.34 -25.25 -11.60
N MET A 223 -71.07 -24.11 -12.25
CA MET A 223 -70.04 -24.01 -13.29
C MET A 223 -68.63 -24.27 -12.76
N ASP A 224 -68.30 -23.79 -11.56
CA ASP A 224 -67.02 -24.07 -10.91
C ASP A 224 -66.83 -25.58 -10.65
N LEU A 225 -67.86 -26.26 -10.14
CA LEU A 225 -67.80 -27.68 -9.84
C LEU A 225 -67.73 -28.56 -11.10
N LEU A 226 -68.33 -28.11 -12.20
CA LEU A 226 -68.16 -28.74 -13.52
C LEU A 226 -66.73 -28.59 -14.07
N ALA A 227 -65.94 -27.64 -13.56
CA ALA A 227 -64.55 -27.48 -13.96
C ALA A 227 -63.60 -28.53 -13.33
N GLU A 228 -64.13 -29.46 -12.53
CA GLU A 228 -63.44 -30.60 -11.91
C GLU A 228 -62.12 -30.22 -11.24
N ASP A 229 -60.97 -30.61 -11.80
CA ASP A 229 -59.63 -30.34 -11.27
C ASP A 229 -59.29 -28.84 -11.23
N LYS A 230 -60.05 -28.01 -11.95
CA LYS A 230 -59.90 -26.55 -11.96
C LYS A 230 -60.93 -25.85 -11.08
N SER A 231 -61.76 -26.60 -10.36
CA SER A 231 -62.75 -26.05 -9.43
C SER A 231 -62.04 -25.35 -8.27
N ILE A 232 -62.35 -24.07 -8.10
CA ILE A 232 -61.87 -23.25 -6.99
C ILE A 232 -62.40 -23.83 -5.69
N VAL A 233 -63.68 -24.21 -5.63
CA VAL A 233 -64.31 -24.76 -4.42
C VAL A 233 -63.66 -26.07 -4.00
N ARG A 234 -63.38 -26.99 -4.94
CA ARG A 234 -62.70 -28.25 -4.64
C ARG A 234 -61.23 -28.04 -4.26
N THR A 235 -60.57 -27.04 -4.83
CA THR A 235 -59.17 -26.74 -4.52
C THR A 235 -59.01 -26.15 -3.11
N VAL A 236 -59.96 -25.31 -2.68
CA VAL A 236 -59.91 -24.63 -1.38
C VAL A 236 -60.46 -25.50 -0.24
N PHE A 237 -61.57 -26.19 -0.47
CA PHE A 237 -62.31 -26.91 0.57
C PHE A 237 -62.29 -28.43 0.42
N GLY A 238 -61.58 -28.95 -0.59
CA GLY A 238 -61.57 -30.37 -0.91
C GLY A 238 -62.94 -30.86 -1.41
N ASN A 239 -63.17 -32.17 -1.32
CA ASN A 239 -64.42 -32.80 -1.78
C ASN A 239 -65.57 -32.68 -0.76
N SER A 240 -65.69 -31.50 -0.11
CA SER A 240 -66.73 -31.26 0.90
C SER A 240 -68.11 -31.17 0.25
N ARG A 241 -69.09 -31.85 0.87
CA ARG A 241 -70.52 -31.75 0.51
C ARG A 241 -71.28 -30.71 1.33
N ARG A 242 -70.60 -30.02 2.24
CA ARG A 242 -71.16 -28.96 3.09
C ARG A 242 -70.35 -27.68 2.88
N LEU A 243 -71.02 -26.62 2.44
CA LEU A 243 -70.41 -25.36 2.00
C LEU A 243 -70.25 -24.34 3.14
N GLN A 244 -71.16 -24.36 4.11
CA GLN A 244 -71.21 -23.42 5.24
C GLN A 244 -71.08 -21.95 4.80
N PRO A 245 -72.00 -21.40 3.98
CA PRO A 245 -71.85 -20.09 3.33
C PRO A 245 -71.70 -18.90 4.31
N HIS A 246 -72.08 -19.07 5.57
CA HIS A 246 -71.95 -18.04 6.62
C HIS A 246 -70.66 -18.17 7.46
N LYS A 247 -69.79 -19.14 7.16
CA LYS A 247 -68.52 -19.30 7.86
C LYS A 247 -67.51 -18.27 7.34
N PRO A 248 -66.75 -17.58 8.22
CA PRO A 248 -65.70 -16.67 7.76
C PRO A 248 -64.57 -17.46 7.09
N VAL A 249 -63.94 -16.83 6.10
CA VAL A 249 -62.86 -17.42 5.28
C VAL A 249 -61.50 -17.01 5.86
N THR A 250 -60.55 -17.93 5.92
CA THR A 250 -59.17 -17.61 6.34
C THR A 250 -58.37 -17.00 5.19
N LYS A 251 -57.33 -16.22 5.50
CA LYS A 251 -56.42 -15.64 4.49
C LYS A 251 -55.83 -16.73 3.60
N ALA A 252 -55.40 -17.85 4.18
CA ALA A 252 -54.93 -19.01 3.42
C ALA A 252 -55.95 -19.55 2.41
N GLN A 253 -57.22 -19.69 2.79
CA GLN A 253 -58.27 -20.16 1.90
C GLN A 253 -58.56 -19.15 0.77
N ALA A 254 -58.57 -17.86 1.09
CA ALA A 254 -58.76 -16.79 0.12
C ALA A 254 -57.61 -16.72 -0.91
N VAL A 255 -56.37 -16.88 -0.44
CA VAL A 255 -55.15 -16.97 -1.27
C VAL A 255 -55.23 -18.15 -2.23
N VAL A 256 -55.57 -19.36 -1.73
CA VAL A 256 -55.73 -20.54 -2.59
C VAL A 256 -56.82 -20.31 -3.63
N ALA A 257 -57.95 -19.71 -3.23
CA ALA A 257 -59.03 -19.39 -4.16
C ALA A 257 -58.55 -18.48 -5.30
N LEU A 258 -57.76 -17.46 -4.96
CA LEU A 258 -57.22 -16.48 -5.90
C LEU A 258 -56.18 -17.08 -6.84
N ALA A 259 -55.34 -18.00 -6.32
CA ALA A 259 -54.32 -18.70 -7.09
C ALA A 259 -54.89 -19.81 -8.01
N SER A 260 -56.16 -20.18 -7.82
CA SER A 260 -56.80 -21.31 -8.49
C SER A 260 -57.61 -20.91 -9.73
N GLY A 261 -58.26 -21.90 -10.35
CA GLY A 261 -59.16 -21.69 -11.48
C GLY A 261 -58.44 -21.16 -12.73
N ARG A 262 -59.01 -20.10 -13.34
CA ARG A 262 -58.48 -19.52 -14.59
C ARG A 262 -57.13 -18.82 -14.41
N MET A 263 -56.82 -18.34 -13.20
CA MET A 263 -55.63 -17.54 -12.92
C MET A 263 -54.38 -18.41 -12.73
N ALA A 264 -54.54 -19.68 -12.35
CA ALA A 264 -53.45 -20.61 -12.08
C ALA A 264 -52.41 -20.69 -13.23
N ARG A 265 -52.87 -20.71 -14.49
CA ARG A 265 -51.98 -20.75 -15.67
C ARG A 265 -51.21 -19.44 -15.86
N ALA A 266 -51.85 -18.30 -15.62
CA ALA A 266 -51.20 -17.00 -15.72
C ALA A 266 -50.13 -16.85 -14.63
N ILE A 267 -50.45 -17.27 -13.40
CA ILE A 267 -49.52 -17.29 -12.27
C ILE A 267 -48.30 -18.16 -12.59
N GLN A 268 -48.51 -19.37 -13.12
CA GLN A 268 -47.40 -20.23 -13.50
C GLN A 268 -46.51 -19.60 -14.59
N ALA A 269 -47.10 -18.93 -15.58
CA ALA A 269 -46.36 -18.26 -16.64
C ALA A 269 -45.52 -17.08 -16.10
N GLU A 270 -46.09 -16.27 -15.20
CA GLU A 270 -45.35 -15.17 -14.56
C GLU A 270 -44.26 -15.69 -13.62
N LEU A 271 -44.49 -16.81 -12.93
CA LEU A 271 -43.47 -17.44 -12.09
C LEU A 271 -42.26 -17.90 -12.92
N VAL A 272 -42.51 -18.59 -14.03
CA VAL A 272 -41.44 -18.99 -14.96
C VAL A 272 -40.71 -17.78 -15.51
N ARG A 273 -41.43 -16.71 -15.92
CA ARG A 273 -40.81 -15.47 -16.38
C ARG A 273 -39.89 -14.87 -15.31
N HIS A 274 -40.35 -14.81 -14.06
CA HIS A 274 -39.56 -14.29 -12.94
C HIS A 274 -38.32 -15.16 -12.67
N GLU A 275 -38.43 -16.49 -12.73
CA GLU A 275 -37.29 -17.40 -12.59
C GLU A 275 -36.25 -17.21 -13.69
N MET A 276 -36.71 -16.99 -14.94
CA MET A 276 -35.81 -16.70 -16.05
C MET A 276 -35.11 -15.34 -15.85
N GLU A 277 -35.82 -14.32 -15.39
CA GLU A 277 -35.24 -13.01 -15.05
C GLU A 277 -34.23 -13.11 -13.90
N ASP A 278 -34.56 -13.83 -12.83
CA ASP A 278 -33.67 -14.09 -11.70
C ASP A 278 -32.40 -14.80 -12.18
N SER A 279 -32.53 -15.84 -13.01
CA SER A 279 -31.39 -16.58 -13.56
C SER A 279 -30.51 -15.72 -14.46
N ALA A 280 -31.12 -14.83 -15.27
CA ALA A 280 -30.38 -13.92 -16.13
C ALA A 280 -29.64 -12.84 -15.32
N GLN A 281 -30.24 -12.33 -14.25
CA GLN A 281 -29.59 -11.40 -13.33
C GLN A 281 -28.42 -12.06 -12.58
N LEU A 282 -28.58 -13.31 -12.14
CA LEU A 282 -27.52 -14.08 -11.52
C LEU A 282 -26.34 -14.29 -12.48
N ALA A 283 -26.61 -14.69 -13.73
CA ALA A 283 -25.56 -14.84 -14.75
C ALA A 283 -24.81 -13.53 -15.01
N GLN A 284 -25.52 -12.39 -15.13
CA GLN A 284 -24.87 -11.09 -15.27
C GLN A 284 -24.01 -10.73 -14.05
N MET A 285 -24.48 -11.03 -12.84
CA MET A 285 -23.71 -10.77 -11.63
C MET A 285 -22.47 -11.66 -11.53
N GLU A 286 -22.56 -12.92 -11.97
CA GLU A 286 -21.42 -13.82 -12.07
C GLU A 286 -20.38 -13.33 -13.09
N ASP A 287 -20.82 -12.85 -14.27
CA ASP A 287 -19.92 -12.26 -15.27
C ASP A 287 -19.19 -11.03 -14.72
N ILE A 288 -19.92 -10.13 -14.04
CA ILE A 288 -19.32 -8.95 -13.38
C ILE A 288 -18.31 -9.41 -12.31
N ARG A 289 -18.66 -10.41 -11.50
CA ARG A 289 -17.76 -10.95 -10.48
C ARG A 289 -16.48 -11.52 -11.10
N ALA A 290 -16.60 -12.38 -12.12
CA ALA A 290 -15.46 -12.99 -12.80
C ALA A 290 -14.56 -11.94 -13.45
N PHE A 291 -15.14 -10.88 -14.03
CA PHE A 291 -14.38 -9.76 -14.58
C PHE A 291 -13.50 -9.08 -13.52
N TRP A 292 -14.08 -8.79 -12.35
CA TRP A 292 -13.35 -8.13 -11.25
C TRP A 292 -12.34 -9.06 -10.56
N GLU A 293 -12.63 -10.35 -10.44
CA GLU A 293 -11.68 -11.35 -9.95
C GLU A 293 -10.46 -11.44 -10.87
N GLY A 294 -10.66 -11.49 -12.19
CA GLY A 294 -9.57 -11.44 -13.17
C GLY A 294 -8.73 -10.17 -13.05
N LYS A 295 -9.37 -8.99 -12.92
CA LYS A 295 -8.66 -7.72 -12.73
C LYS A 295 -7.88 -7.66 -11.42
N LEU A 296 -8.44 -8.21 -10.34
CA LEU A 296 -7.78 -8.29 -9.05
C LEU A 296 -6.53 -9.20 -9.13
N ASP A 297 -6.62 -10.31 -9.85
CA ASP A 297 -5.50 -11.23 -10.03
C ASP A 297 -4.40 -10.68 -10.95
N GLU A 298 -4.75 -9.92 -11.99
CA GLU A 298 -3.78 -9.15 -12.78
C GLU A 298 -3.00 -8.16 -11.88
N GLU A 299 -3.69 -7.42 -11.00
CA GLU A 299 -3.05 -6.48 -10.08
C GLU A 299 -2.17 -7.18 -9.04
N LYS A 300 -2.62 -8.33 -8.50
CA LYS A 300 -1.77 -9.16 -7.63
C LYS A 300 -0.53 -9.67 -8.37
N ALA A 301 -0.63 -10.01 -9.66
CA ALA A 301 0.51 -10.42 -10.46
C ALA A 301 1.48 -9.24 -10.71
N ARG A 302 0.96 -8.04 -11.03
CA ARG A 302 1.78 -6.82 -11.14
C ARG A 302 2.52 -6.53 -9.85
N ARG A 303 1.84 -6.61 -8.69
CA ARG A 303 2.46 -6.44 -7.37
C ARG A 303 3.58 -7.45 -7.12
N ARG A 304 3.34 -8.73 -7.41
CA ARG A 304 4.37 -9.78 -7.25
C ARG A 304 5.59 -9.49 -8.10
N LYS A 305 5.39 -9.10 -9.37
CA LYS A 305 6.48 -8.74 -10.27
C LYS A 305 7.28 -7.54 -9.75
N ILE A 306 6.60 -6.47 -9.32
CA ILE A 306 7.28 -5.30 -8.71
C ILE A 306 8.08 -5.71 -7.47
N GLN A 307 7.53 -6.59 -6.64
CA GLN A 307 8.21 -7.09 -5.44
C GLN A 307 9.46 -7.91 -5.81
N GLU A 308 9.39 -8.76 -6.83
CA GLU A 308 10.51 -9.52 -7.36
C GLU A 308 11.60 -8.58 -7.91
N ASP A 309 11.21 -7.59 -8.73
CA ASP A 309 12.12 -6.59 -9.29
C ASP A 309 12.79 -5.75 -8.17
N TYR A 310 12.05 -5.39 -7.13
CA TYR A 310 12.58 -4.68 -5.96
C TYR A 310 13.59 -5.52 -5.19
N LEU A 311 13.30 -6.80 -4.96
CA LEU A 311 14.22 -7.71 -4.28
C LEU A 311 15.49 -7.96 -5.10
N ALA A 312 15.38 -8.05 -6.43
CA ALA A 312 16.52 -8.15 -7.33
C ALA A 312 17.43 -6.91 -7.20
N ALA A 313 16.86 -5.70 -7.27
CA ALA A 313 17.61 -4.45 -7.12
C ALA A 313 18.32 -4.34 -5.74
N LEU A 314 17.70 -4.85 -4.67
CA LEU A 314 18.35 -4.93 -3.36
C LEU A 314 19.53 -5.90 -3.33
N SER A 315 19.43 -7.02 -4.05
CA SER A 315 20.55 -7.97 -4.20
C SER A 315 21.71 -7.33 -4.96
N ASP A 316 21.43 -6.66 -6.08
CA ASP A 316 22.42 -5.96 -6.90
C ASP A 316 23.15 -4.88 -6.08
N LEU A 317 22.41 -4.05 -5.34
CA LEU A 317 22.99 -3.04 -4.45
C LEU A 317 23.90 -3.65 -3.38
N LYS A 318 23.51 -4.82 -2.84
CA LYS A 318 24.32 -5.53 -1.85
C LYS A 318 25.61 -6.06 -2.48
N GLU A 319 25.56 -6.57 -3.70
CA GLU A 319 26.73 -7.02 -4.44
C GLU A 319 27.69 -5.87 -4.75
N GLU A 320 27.18 -4.74 -5.22
CA GLU A 320 27.96 -3.51 -5.44
C GLU A 320 28.61 -3.01 -4.15
N LYS A 321 27.85 -3.01 -3.03
CA LYS A 321 28.42 -2.63 -1.74
C LYS A 321 29.60 -3.52 -1.36
N ILE A 322 29.49 -4.84 -1.54
CA ILE A 322 30.59 -5.76 -1.23
C ILE A 322 31.77 -5.52 -2.20
N ALA A 323 31.51 -5.21 -3.48
CA ALA A 323 32.57 -4.84 -4.42
C ALA A 323 33.33 -3.58 -3.97
N LEU A 324 32.60 -2.52 -3.59
CA LEU A 324 33.19 -1.30 -3.06
C LEU A 324 34.00 -1.53 -1.78
N GLU A 325 33.52 -2.39 -0.88
CA GLU A 325 34.28 -2.76 0.34
C GLU A 325 35.58 -3.50 0.02
N ARG A 326 35.59 -4.35 -1.03
CA ARG A 326 36.81 -5.00 -1.52
C ARG A 326 37.79 -4.00 -2.12
N ASP A 327 37.31 -3.12 -3.00
CA ASP A 327 38.14 -2.09 -3.64
C ASP A 327 38.77 -1.15 -2.59
N LEU A 328 37.98 -0.75 -1.58
CA LEU A 328 38.48 0.05 -0.46
C LEU A 328 39.57 -0.70 0.32
N ALA A 329 39.38 -2.00 0.59
CA ALA A 329 40.38 -2.80 1.28
C ALA A 329 41.68 -2.91 0.47
N ASP A 330 41.61 -3.00 -0.85
CA ASP A 330 42.78 -3.02 -1.72
C ASP A 330 43.49 -1.66 -1.75
N HIS A 331 42.76 -0.55 -1.83
CA HIS A 331 43.35 0.78 -1.69
C HIS A 331 44.02 1.02 -0.33
N VAL A 332 43.50 0.45 0.76
CA VAL A 332 44.17 0.52 2.08
C VAL A 332 45.49 -0.24 2.05
N LYS A 333 45.56 -1.41 1.39
CA LYS A 333 46.82 -2.16 1.22
C LYS A 333 47.82 -1.38 0.37
N GLU A 334 47.37 -0.79 -0.74
CA GLU A 334 48.21 0.06 -1.60
C GLU A 334 48.78 1.25 -0.83
N ARG A 335 47.93 1.94 -0.05
CA ARG A 335 48.37 3.05 0.81
C ARG A 335 49.40 2.60 1.83
N ALA A 336 49.17 1.47 2.51
CA ALA A 336 50.13 0.92 3.46
C ALA A 336 51.48 0.59 2.79
N ALA A 337 51.46 0.03 1.58
CA ALA A 337 52.68 -0.24 0.81
C ALA A 337 53.44 1.04 0.44
N LEU A 338 52.72 2.08 0.01
CA LEU A 338 53.30 3.40 -0.27
C LEU A 338 53.89 4.06 0.99
N ASP A 339 53.21 3.94 2.13
CA ASP A 339 53.73 4.45 3.41
C ASP A 339 55.03 3.70 3.82
N CYS A 340 55.10 2.38 3.61
CA CYS A 340 56.35 1.63 3.78
C CYS A 340 57.47 2.12 2.85
N GLN A 341 57.17 2.34 1.56
CA GLN A 341 58.15 2.88 0.61
C GLN A 341 58.61 4.29 1.02
N ARG A 342 57.69 5.15 1.47
CA ARG A 342 58.01 6.49 1.97
C ARG A 342 58.94 6.42 3.17
N GLN A 343 58.68 5.53 4.12
CA GLN A 343 59.53 5.37 5.30
C GLN A 343 60.96 4.94 4.91
N LEU A 344 61.10 4.05 3.94
CA LEU A 344 62.40 3.65 3.40
C LEU A 344 63.13 4.83 2.73
N LEU A 345 62.42 5.66 1.97
CA LEU A 345 63.04 6.85 1.36
C LEU A 345 63.49 7.87 2.42
N VAL A 346 62.74 8.01 3.52
CA VAL A 346 63.15 8.87 4.64
C VAL A 346 64.41 8.32 5.30
N SER A 347 64.50 7.02 5.57
CA SER A 347 65.71 6.44 6.17
C SER A 347 66.93 6.56 5.25
N LEU A 348 66.77 6.28 3.95
CA LEU A 348 67.85 6.46 2.97
C LEU A 348 68.30 7.92 2.86
N ARG A 349 67.37 8.87 2.95
CA ARG A 349 67.70 10.30 2.98
C ARG A 349 68.53 10.64 4.22
N GLU A 350 68.15 10.15 5.39
CA GLU A 350 68.90 10.35 6.64
C GLU A 350 70.31 9.75 6.55
N GLU A 351 70.46 8.54 5.97
CA GLU A 351 71.77 7.93 5.73
C GLU A 351 72.63 8.77 4.78
N VAL A 352 72.06 9.30 3.69
CA VAL A 352 72.77 10.19 2.77
C VAL A 352 73.20 11.48 3.47
N GLU A 353 72.33 12.09 4.28
CA GLU A 353 72.66 13.29 5.06
C GLU A 353 73.79 13.00 6.08
N GLN A 354 73.77 11.83 6.73
CA GLN A 354 74.86 11.39 7.62
C GLN A 354 76.19 11.20 6.87
N LEU A 355 76.16 10.55 5.70
CA LEU A 355 77.34 10.37 4.86
C LEU A 355 77.89 11.71 4.34
N GLN A 356 77.01 12.64 3.98
CA GLN A 356 77.40 13.99 3.58
C GLN A 356 78.05 14.76 4.74
N GLY A 357 77.52 14.65 5.97
CA GLY A 357 78.13 15.23 7.17
C GLY A 357 79.53 14.67 7.42
N ARG A 358 79.68 13.34 7.41
CA ARG A 358 80.99 12.68 7.55
C ARG A 358 81.99 13.10 6.48
N LEU A 359 81.56 13.20 5.23
CA LEU A 359 82.41 13.67 4.13
C LEU A 359 82.84 15.13 4.33
N ALA A 360 81.97 15.98 4.87
CA ALA A 360 82.31 17.37 5.19
C ALA A 360 83.35 17.45 6.32
N ASP A 361 83.22 16.60 7.34
CA ASP A 361 84.20 16.49 8.43
C ASP A 361 85.55 15.95 7.94
N GLU A 362 85.54 14.94 7.06
CA GLU A 362 86.78 14.44 6.44
C GLU A 362 87.43 15.52 5.57
N ARG A 363 86.65 16.29 4.80
CA ARG A 363 87.16 17.43 4.02
C ARG A 363 87.76 18.51 4.90
N SER A 364 87.14 18.86 6.02
CA SER A 364 87.70 19.86 6.94
C SER A 364 88.99 19.37 7.58
N ASN A 365 89.05 18.09 7.99
CA ASN A 365 90.27 17.45 8.49
C ASN A 365 91.40 17.42 7.45
N LEU A 366 91.08 17.16 6.17
CA LEU A 366 92.07 17.19 5.10
C LEU A 366 92.57 18.61 4.83
N LEU A 367 91.69 19.62 4.90
CA LEU A 367 92.09 21.02 4.76
C LEU A 367 93.00 21.46 5.91
N THR A 368 92.69 21.09 7.15
CA THR A 368 93.56 21.41 8.29
C THR A 368 94.90 20.69 8.21
N GLN A 369 94.93 19.41 7.82
CA GLN A 369 96.18 18.69 7.56
C GLN A 369 97.00 19.34 6.44
N LYS A 370 96.33 19.80 5.37
CA LYS A 370 96.99 20.53 4.28
C LYS A 370 97.61 21.84 4.77
N GLU A 371 96.89 22.61 5.58
CA GLU A 371 97.41 23.84 6.19
C GLU A 371 98.63 23.57 7.07
N ILE A 372 98.60 22.53 7.91
CA ILE A 372 99.74 22.10 8.73
C ILE A 372 100.95 21.74 7.85
N LEU A 373 100.75 20.96 6.78
CA LEU A 373 101.82 20.60 5.85
C LEU A 373 102.38 21.81 5.10
N GLU A 374 101.54 22.78 4.75
CA GLU A 374 101.99 24.05 4.16
C GLU A 374 102.85 24.83 5.15
N GLU A 375 102.44 24.92 6.43
CA GLU A 375 103.23 25.54 7.50
C GLU A 375 104.58 24.85 7.67
N GLU A 376 104.61 23.52 7.82
CA GLU A 376 105.84 22.72 7.90
C GLU A 376 106.74 22.92 6.66
N SER A 377 106.16 22.97 5.46
CA SER A 377 106.92 23.24 4.23
C SER A 377 107.53 24.65 4.22
N THR A 378 106.84 25.65 4.76
CA THR A 378 107.39 27.01 4.85
C THR A 378 108.50 27.10 5.89
N GLU A 379 108.37 26.41 7.02
CA GLU A 379 109.43 26.34 8.04
C GLU A 379 110.66 25.59 7.52
N LEU A 380 110.48 24.44 6.84
CA LEU A 380 111.59 23.74 6.19
C LEU A 380 112.30 24.60 5.15
N ARG A 381 111.55 25.39 4.37
CA ARG A 381 112.13 26.36 3.42
C ARG A 381 112.93 27.44 4.14
N ARG A 382 112.39 27.98 5.24
CA ARG A 382 113.07 28.98 6.09
C ARG A 382 114.39 28.42 6.66
N GLN A 383 114.38 27.17 7.11
CA GLN A 383 115.57 26.47 7.59
C GLN A 383 116.58 26.25 6.47
N GLN A 384 116.13 25.87 5.27
CA GLN A 384 116.98 25.72 4.10
C GLN A 384 117.65 27.04 3.71
N ASP A 385 116.90 28.14 3.71
CA ASP A 385 117.42 29.48 3.42
C ASP A 385 118.44 29.92 4.49
N ALA A 386 118.16 29.68 5.77
CA ALA A 386 119.10 29.95 6.86
C ALA A 386 120.41 29.13 6.74
N ILE A 387 120.32 27.86 6.33
CA ILE A 387 121.50 27.04 6.03
C ILE A 387 122.26 27.60 4.82
N ALA A 388 121.57 28.06 3.78
CA ALA A 388 122.20 28.66 2.60
C ALA A 388 122.91 29.98 2.94
N GLU A 389 122.31 30.83 3.78
CA GLU A 389 122.93 32.04 4.33
C GLU A 389 124.17 31.69 5.15
N ALA A 390 124.06 30.75 6.10
CA ALA A 390 125.19 30.30 6.90
C ALA A 390 126.33 29.74 6.02
N LYS A 391 126.00 28.97 4.99
CA LYS A 391 126.97 28.49 4.00
C LYS A 391 127.64 29.64 3.24
N SER A 392 126.88 30.68 2.85
CA SER A 392 127.44 31.87 2.21
C SER A 392 128.39 32.62 3.13
N ILE A 393 128.03 32.79 4.41
CA ILE A 393 128.90 33.42 5.42
C ILE A 393 130.19 32.63 5.56
N LEU A 394 130.10 31.30 5.72
CA LEU A 394 131.27 30.43 5.81
C LEU A 394 132.15 30.49 4.56
N GLU A 395 131.57 30.61 3.36
CA GLU A 395 132.35 30.75 2.13
C GLU A 395 133.09 32.10 2.06
N VAL A 396 132.45 33.19 2.53
CA VAL A 396 133.10 34.50 2.67
C VAL A 396 134.19 34.48 3.74
N GLU A 397 133.95 33.85 4.89
CA GLU A 397 134.96 33.69 5.94
C GLU A 397 136.15 32.85 5.45
N LYS A 398 135.89 31.75 4.73
CA LYS A 398 136.92 30.93 4.08
C LYS A 398 137.74 31.76 3.09
N GLU A 399 137.10 32.62 2.31
CA GLU A 399 137.77 33.52 1.37
C GLU A 399 138.58 34.61 2.09
N ALA A 400 138.04 35.21 3.17
CA ALA A 400 138.77 36.16 4.01
C ALA A 400 140.00 35.51 4.66
N LEU A 401 139.88 34.27 5.15
CA LEU A 401 140.99 33.47 5.66
C LEU A 401 142.02 33.16 4.58
N ARG A 402 141.60 32.92 3.33
CA ARG A 402 142.50 32.77 2.17
C ARG A 402 143.31 34.05 1.93
N ILE A 403 142.66 35.21 1.94
CA ILE A 403 143.32 36.52 1.78
C ILE A 403 144.29 36.81 2.93
N LEU A 404 143.85 36.59 4.18
CA LEU A 404 144.69 36.72 5.38
C LEU A 404 145.93 35.83 5.30
N ARG A 405 145.76 34.57 4.87
CA ARG A 405 146.89 33.66 4.66
C ARG A 405 147.87 34.23 3.62
N CYS A 406 147.41 34.67 2.46
CA CYS A 406 148.27 35.31 1.46
C CYS A 406 149.01 36.53 2.03
N TRP A 407 148.32 37.38 2.80
CA TRP A 407 148.95 38.56 3.41
C TRP A 407 150.02 38.16 4.44
N VAL A 408 149.75 37.18 5.30
CA VAL A 408 150.71 36.65 6.28
C VAL A 408 151.92 36.04 5.56
N GLU A 409 151.71 35.28 4.48
CA GLU A 409 152.77 34.71 3.65
C GLU A 409 153.60 35.82 2.98
N GLU A 410 152.96 36.87 2.45
CA GLU A 410 153.64 38.05 1.90
C GLU A 410 154.44 38.82 2.95
N GLU A 411 153.90 39.05 4.14
CA GLU A 411 154.59 39.79 5.20
C GLU A 411 155.71 38.94 5.83
N ALA A 412 155.54 37.63 5.92
CA ALA A 412 156.61 36.69 6.24
C ALA A 412 157.74 36.76 5.21
N ASN A 413 157.42 36.79 3.91
CA ASN A 413 158.40 37.02 2.85
C ASN A 413 159.09 38.38 2.97
N LYS A 414 158.34 39.47 3.20
CA LYS A 414 158.94 40.80 3.43
C LYS A 414 159.84 40.82 4.66
N ASN A 415 159.45 40.17 5.75
CA ASN A 415 160.27 40.03 6.94
C ASN A 415 161.50 39.15 6.68
N GLN A 416 161.40 38.10 5.87
CA GLN A 416 162.54 37.31 5.43
C GLN A 416 163.49 38.14 4.55
N MET A 417 162.96 39.01 3.68
CA MET A 417 163.76 39.93 2.87
C MET A 417 164.39 41.03 3.72
N ARG A 418 163.67 41.61 4.70
CA ARG A 418 164.23 42.54 5.71
C ARG A 418 165.31 41.86 6.56
N ALA A 419 165.10 40.60 6.96
CA ALA A 419 166.08 39.80 7.67
C ALA A 419 167.33 39.57 6.81
N LYS A 420 167.18 39.25 5.51
CA LYS A 420 168.30 39.20 4.56
C LYS A 420 169.02 40.55 4.41
N VAL A 421 168.30 41.67 4.44
CA VAL A 421 168.91 43.02 4.44
C VAL A 421 169.66 43.30 5.74
N LEU A 422 169.10 42.93 6.89
CA LEU A 422 169.76 43.03 8.20
C LEU A 422 170.97 42.10 8.28
N GLU A 423 170.89 40.91 7.69
CA GLU A 423 172.00 39.97 7.58
C GLU A 423 173.09 40.53 6.66
N ALA A 424 172.73 41.16 5.53
CA ALA A 424 173.67 41.88 4.67
C ALA A 424 174.25 43.14 5.34
N ALA A 425 173.49 43.84 6.18
CA ALA A 425 173.97 44.96 6.98
C ALA A 425 174.91 44.51 8.11
N ALA A 426 174.61 43.38 8.77
CA ALA A 426 175.47 42.74 9.75
C ALA A 426 176.77 42.20 9.12
N GLN A 427 176.70 41.67 7.90
CA GLN A 427 177.87 41.27 7.11
C GLN A 427 178.70 42.49 6.67
N ARG A 428 178.07 43.65 6.38
CA ARG A 428 178.75 44.93 6.08
C ARG A 428 179.40 45.60 7.30
N TRP A 429 178.89 45.36 8.50
CA TRP A 429 179.48 45.88 9.74
C TRP A 429 180.71 45.09 10.22
N LYS A 430 181.00 43.93 9.62
CA LYS A 430 182.12 43.07 10.01
C LYS A 430 183.49 43.46 9.42
N TRP A 431 183.59 44.55 8.65
CA TRP A 431 184.79 44.87 7.85
C TRP A 431 185.42 46.26 8.01
N ASN A 432 184.97 47.15 8.90
CA ASN A 432 185.71 48.40 9.16
C ASN A 432 185.68 48.82 10.63
N GLY A 433 186.81 48.63 11.31
CA GLY A 433 187.10 49.21 12.61
C GLY A 433 188.22 50.24 12.50
N GLN A 434 188.01 51.43 13.07
CA GLN A 434 188.96 52.16 13.95
C GLN A 434 188.43 53.55 14.35
N LEU A 435 188.64 53.88 15.63
CA LEU A 435 188.66 55.20 16.31
C LEU A 435 187.38 55.80 16.98
N ASN A 436 187.35 55.65 18.32
CA ASN A 436 186.96 56.58 19.41
C ASN A 436 185.49 57.08 19.62
N VAL A 437 184.74 56.41 20.52
CA VAL A 437 184.23 56.79 21.90
C VAL A 437 183.97 58.30 22.18
N PRO A 438 182.90 58.81 22.89
CA PRO A 438 182.21 58.28 24.11
C PRO A 438 180.68 58.54 24.37
N ARG A 439 180.11 57.74 25.29
CA ARG A 439 179.24 58.04 26.47
C ARG A 439 177.93 58.84 26.33
N ALA A 440 176.79 58.21 26.69
CA ALA A 440 175.92 58.58 27.84
C ALA A 440 174.59 57.78 27.87
N SER A 441 174.26 57.25 29.04
CA SER A 441 172.95 56.81 29.54
C SER A 441 172.04 58.03 29.86
N PRO A 442 170.87 57.98 30.57
CA PRO A 442 169.94 56.91 31.00
C PRO A 442 168.43 57.32 30.89
N THR A 443 167.51 56.49 31.44
CA THR A 443 166.19 56.84 32.07
C THR A 443 165.07 57.42 31.17
N ASP A 444 163.77 57.33 31.41
CA ASP A 444 162.91 56.75 32.46
C ASP A 444 161.47 56.68 31.91
N SER A 445 160.69 55.71 32.41
CA SER A 445 159.29 55.86 32.87
C SER A 445 158.08 56.21 31.97
N ARG A 446 156.95 55.65 32.45
CA ARG A 446 155.55 56.12 32.47
C ARG A 446 154.57 55.77 31.35
N ASP A 447 153.66 54.88 31.76
CA ASP A 447 152.21 55.10 31.96
C ASP A 447 151.27 55.44 30.79
N GLU A 448 150.12 54.74 30.90
CA GLU A 448 148.74 55.20 30.72
C GLU A 448 147.91 54.83 29.47
N CYS A 449 146.81 54.14 29.78
CA CYS A 449 145.41 54.39 29.39
C CYS A 449 144.72 53.59 28.27
N GLN A 450 143.71 52.82 28.73
CA GLN A 450 142.32 52.66 28.24
C GLN A 450 142.11 51.88 26.92
N LYS A 451 141.17 50.93 26.79
CA LYS A 451 139.90 50.66 27.47
C LYS A 451 139.53 49.17 27.36
#